data_AF-A0A4Z0MVM3-F1
#
_entry.id   AF-A0A4Z0MVM3-F1
#
_cell.length_a   1.000
_cell.length_b   1.000
_cell.length_c   1.000
_cell.angle_alpha   90.00
_cell.angle_beta   90.00
_cell.angle_gamma   90.00
#
_symmetry.space_group_name_H-M   'P 1'
#
loop_
_entity.id
_entity.type
_entity.pdbx_description
1 polymer ?
#
loop_
_entity_poly.entity_id
_entity_poly.type
_entity_poly.pdbx_seq_one_letter_code
_entity_poly.pdbx_strand_id
1 'polypeptide(L)'
;YAQETRARAVISGERAAKSTRFVTTRAGDRVLDEASLARAQSLVGLKGYVTNIDATVMPAGEIIAKYHDLWHVERSFRMSKSDLRARPMFHRTRDAIEAHLTIVFTALAVAHNVQDRSGLAIAKVIKSLRPLRSATIAINGASQTFPPEIPATQQEILTTLGIPKPGH
;
A
#
# COMPACT_ATOMS: atom_id res chain seq x y z
N TYR A 1 -11.87 -27.05 10.88
CA TYR A 1 -11.16 -27.92 11.83
C TYR A 1 -10.69 -27.19 13.09
N ALA A 2 -9.71 -26.27 13.05
CA ALA A 2 -9.18 -25.65 14.29
C ALA A 2 -10.22 -24.92 15.18
N GLN A 3 -11.28 -24.34 14.59
CA GLN A 3 -12.36 -23.69 15.37
C GLN A 3 -13.33 -24.70 16.00
N GLU A 4 -13.61 -25.81 15.33
CA GLU A 4 -14.47 -26.88 15.84
C GLU A 4 -13.82 -27.57 17.05
N THR A 5 -12.53 -27.89 16.96
CA THR A 5 -11.76 -28.48 18.08
C THR A 5 -11.80 -27.58 19.32
N ARG A 6 -11.74 -26.25 19.13
CA ARG A 6 -11.85 -25.28 20.22
C ARG A 6 -13.26 -25.23 20.82
N ALA A 7 -14.31 -25.31 20.01
CA ALA A 7 -15.69 -25.36 20.50
C ALA A 7 -15.95 -26.63 21.34
N ARG A 8 -15.48 -27.79 20.86
CA ARG A 8 -15.59 -29.07 21.58
C ARG A 8 -14.86 -29.04 22.94
N ALA A 9 -13.66 -28.46 23.00
CA ALA A 9 -12.90 -28.33 24.25
C ALA A 9 -13.55 -27.39 25.29
N VAL A 10 -14.38 -26.44 24.86
CA VAL A 10 -15.14 -25.55 25.77
C VAL A 10 -16.40 -26.24 26.30
N ILE A 11 -17.00 -27.12 25.49
CA ILE A 11 -18.12 -27.96 25.91
C ILE A 11 -17.64 -29.01 26.91
N SER A 12 -16.49 -29.65 26.68
CA SER A 12 -15.91 -30.65 27.61
C SER A 12 -15.33 -30.05 28.91
N GLY A 13 -15.29 -28.72 29.04
CA GLY A 13 -14.76 -28.04 30.23
C GLY A 13 -13.23 -27.95 30.28
N GLU A 14 -12.52 -28.46 29.29
CA GLU A 14 -11.04 -28.41 29.17
C GLU A 14 -10.51 -26.98 28.95
N ARG A 15 -11.36 -26.02 28.56
CA ARG A 15 -10.97 -24.64 28.27
C ARG A 15 -11.97 -23.62 28.82
N ALA A 16 -11.45 -22.54 29.44
CA ALA A 16 -12.25 -21.45 29.96
C ALA A 16 -13.03 -20.71 28.86
N ALA A 17 -14.29 -20.36 29.17
CA ALA A 17 -15.27 -19.79 28.25
C ALA A 17 -14.96 -18.34 27.89
N LYS A 18 -14.04 -18.11 26.94
CA LYS A 18 -14.24 -16.99 26.01
C LYS A 18 -15.39 -17.36 25.07
N SER A 19 -16.03 -16.35 24.48
CA SER A 19 -17.08 -16.48 23.44
C SER A 19 -16.55 -17.26 22.23
N THR A 20 -16.50 -18.57 22.39
CA THR A 20 -15.93 -19.48 21.41
C THR A 20 -16.99 -19.70 20.35
N ARG A 21 -16.65 -19.30 19.12
CA ARG A 21 -17.52 -19.42 17.96
C ARG A 21 -18.07 -20.86 17.84
N PHE A 22 -19.37 -20.98 17.56
CA PHE A 22 -20.14 -22.24 17.48
C PHE A 22 -20.51 -22.90 18.83
N VAL A 23 -20.33 -22.23 19.97
CA VAL A 23 -20.87 -22.69 21.26
C VAL A 23 -22.14 -21.90 21.58
N THR A 24 -23.21 -22.59 21.95
CA THR A 24 -24.46 -21.99 22.41
C THR A 24 -24.89 -22.60 23.75
N THR A 25 -25.76 -21.93 24.49
CA THR A 25 -26.31 -22.43 25.75
C THR A 25 -27.76 -22.85 25.54
N ARG A 26 -28.10 -24.10 25.90
CA ARG A 26 -29.48 -24.61 25.89
C ARG A 26 -29.79 -25.16 27.28
N ALA A 27 -30.85 -24.66 27.91
CA ALA A 27 -31.30 -25.08 29.25
C ALA A 27 -30.19 -25.04 30.33
N GLY A 28 -29.24 -24.09 30.24
CA GLY A 28 -28.12 -23.96 31.17
C GLY A 28 -26.87 -24.75 30.77
N ASP A 29 -27.01 -25.73 29.87
CA ASP A 29 -25.91 -26.54 29.37
C ASP A 29 -25.29 -25.98 28.10
N ARG A 30 -23.98 -26.21 27.94
CA ARG A 30 -23.23 -25.79 26.76
C ARG A 30 -23.34 -26.85 25.68
N VAL A 31 -23.80 -26.45 24.51
CA VAL A 31 -24.03 -27.34 23.37
C VAL A 31 -23.35 -26.76 22.13
N LEU A 32 -22.92 -27.64 21.23
CA LEU A 32 -22.41 -27.26 19.93
C LEU A 32 -23.56 -26.73 19.06
N ASP A 33 -23.39 -25.55 18.48
CA ASP A 33 -24.31 -25.04 17.48
C ASP A 33 -23.99 -25.67 16.12
N GLU A 34 -24.53 -26.86 15.91
CA GLU A 34 -24.34 -27.66 14.69
C GLU A 34 -24.82 -26.91 13.44
N ALA A 35 -25.87 -26.11 13.54
CA ALA A 35 -26.42 -25.35 12.42
C ALA A 35 -25.47 -24.24 11.97
N SER A 36 -24.90 -23.47 12.90
CA SER A 36 -23.92 -22.43 12.54
C SER A 36 -22.57 -23.01 12.14
N LEU A 37 -22.18 -24.16 12.70
CA LEU A 37 -20.98 -24.89 12.26
C LEU A 37 -21.13 -25.39 10.82
N ALA A 38 -22.25 -26.05 10.49
CA ALA A 38 -22.52 -26.55 9.14
C ALA A 38 -22.59 -25.40 8.13
N ARG A 39 -23.23 -24.28 8.48
CA ARG A 39 -23.25 -23.07 7.64
C ARG A 39 -21.86 -22.47 7.44
N ALA A 40 -21.03 -22.44 8.48
CA ALA A 40 -19.66 -21.97 8.32
C ALA A 40 -18.84 -22.91 7.43
N GLN A 41 -19.02 -24.22 7.57
CA GLN A 41 -18.40 -25.24 6.72
C GLN A 41 -18.82 -25.11 5.25
N SER A 42 -20.11 -24.87 4.97
CA SER A 42 -20.61 -24.69 3.59
C SER A 42 -20.07 -23.42 2.91
N LEU A 43 -19.62 -22.44 3.70
CA LEU A 43 -19.05 -21.19 3.20
C LEU A 43 -17.51 -21.21 3.16
N VAL A 44 -16.86 -22.30 3.60
CA VAL A 44 -15.40 -22.39 3.54
C VAL A 44 -14.94 -22.36 2.09
N GLY A 45 -13.96 -21.51 1.80
CA GLY A 45 -13.41 -21.33 0.45
C GLY A 45 -14.18 -20.35 -0.43
N LEU A 46 -15.36 -19.88 0.01
CA LEU A 46 -16.09 -18.81 -0.68
C LEU A 46 -15.59 -17.45 -0.22
N LYS A 47 -15.22 -16.60 -1.18
CA LYS A 47 -14.90 -15.18 -0.95
C LYS A 47 -16.04 -14.33 -1.49
N GLY A 48 -16.87 -13.81 -0.58
CA GLY A 48 -17.92 -12.86 -0.91
C GLY A 48 -17.41 -11.42 -0.95
N TYR A 49 -17.96 -10.64 -1.87
CA TYR A 49 -17.73 -9.19 -1.95
C TYR A 49 -19.05 -8.48 -1.67
N VAL A 50 -19.02 -7.49 -0.79
CA VAL A 50 -20.18 -6.67 -0.44
C VAL A 50 -19.89 -5.25 -0.92
N THR A 51 -20.82 -4.68 -1.68
CA THR A 51 -20.74 -3.34 -2.24
C THR A 51 -22.08 -2.64 -2.10
N ASN A 52 -22.07 -1.32 -1.99
CA ASN A 52 -23.26 -0.47 -2.07
C ASN A 52 -23.55 -0.01 -3.52
N ILE A 53 -22.76 -0.47 -4.50
CA ILE A 53 -22.94 -0.17 -5.93
C ILE A 53 -23.93 -1.17 -6.51
N ASP A 54 -24.94 -0.67 -7.22
CA ASP A 54 -25.94 -1.51 -7.87
C ASP A 54 -25.33 -2.36 -9.00
N ALA A 55 -25.82 -3.58 -9.19
CA ALA A 55 -25.36 -4.50 -10.22
C ALA A 55 -25.60 -3.99 -11.65
N THR A 56 -26.58 -3.11 -11.86
CA THR A 56 -26.80 -2.46 -13.17
C THR A 56 -25.76 -1.40 -13.46
N VAL A 57 -25.14 -0.83 -12.42
CA VAL A 57 -24.07 0.19 -12.53
C VAL A 57 -22.72 -0.48 -12.70
N MET A 58 -22.44 -1.53 -11.92
CA MET A 58 -21.19 -2.27 -12.01
C MET A 58 -21.44 -3.77 -11.81
N PRO A 59 -21.24 -4.60 -12.85
CA PRO A 59 -21.41 -6.05 -12.75
C PRO A 59 -20.43 -6.66 -11.74
N ALA A 60 -20.81 -7.83 -11.19
CA ALA A 60 -20.02 -8.51 -10.16
C ALA A 60 -18.55 -8.77 -10.57
N GLY A 61 -18.30 -9.14 -11.83
CA GLY A 61 -16.94 -9.36 -12.33
C GLY A 61 -16.06 -8.10 -12.25
N GLU A 62 -16.64 -6.93 -12.52
CA GLU A 62 -15.93 -5.66 -12.46
C GLU A 62 -15.68 -5.22 -11.01
N ILE A 63 -16.66 -5.42 -10.11
CA ILE A 63 -16.47 -5.21 -8.66
C ILE A 63 -15.28 -6.04 -8.15
N ILE A 64 -15.20 -7.31 -8.54
CA ILE A 64 -14.12 -8.21 -8.13
C ILE A 64 -12.77 -7.70 -8.66
N ALA A 65 -12.70 -7.31 -9.94
CA ALA A 65 -11.49 -6.77 -10.55
C ALA A 65 -11.03 -5.49 -9.84
N LYS A 66 -11.93 -4.53 -9.60
CA LYS A 66 -11.60 -3.29 -8.87
C LYS A 66 -11.18 -3.54 -7.44
N TYR A 67 -11.76 -4.52 -6.76
CA TYR A 67 -11.27 -4.91 -5.44
C TYR A 67 -9.88 -5.54 -5.53
N HIS A 68 -9.57 -6.30 -6.58
CA HIS A 68 -8.22 -6.83 -6.76
C HIS A 68 -7.23 -5.68 -6.93
N ASP A 69 -7.57 -4.65 -7.70
CA ASP A 69 -6.76 -3.43 -7.89
C ASP A 69 -6.46 -2.66 -6.60
N LEU A 70 -7.10 -2.97 -5.47
CA LEU A 70 -6.78 -2.39 -4.17
C LEU A 70 -5.31 -2.61 -3.76
N TRP A 71 -4.65 -3.63 -4.33
CA TRP A 71 -3.21 -3.84 -4.16
C TRP A 71 -2.37 -2.64 -4.63
N HIS A 72 -2.84 -1.85 -5.60
CA HIS A 72 -2.17 -0.62 -6.04
C HIS A 72 -2.12 0.40 -4.90
N VAL A 73 -3.22 0.54 -4.16
CA VAL A 73 -3.32 1.41 -2.98
C VAL A 73 -2.37 0.91 -1.88
N GLU A 74 -2.34 -0.39 -1.61
CA GLU A 74 -1.41 -0.98 -0.64
C GLU A 74 0.06 -0.76 -1.03
N ARG A 75 0.39 -0.88 -2.32
CA ARG A 75 1.72 -0.60 -2.85
C ARG A 75 2.11 0.86 -2.61
N SER A 76 1.20 1.80 -2.88
CA SER A 76 1.41 3.23 -2.62
C SER A 76 1.60 3.51 -1.13
N PHE A 77 0.83 2.87 -0.24
CA PHE A 77 1.03 2.96 1.21
C PHE A 77 2.37 2.37 1.67
N ARG A 78 2.83 1.28 1.03
CA ARG A 78 4.14 0.68 1.33
C ARG A 78 5.28 1.62 0.93
N MET A 79 5.24 2.15 -0.30
CA MET A 79 6.21 3.15 -0.78
C MET A 79 6.20 4.41 0.10
N SER A 80 5.01 4.89 0.45
CA SER A 80 4.83 6.01 1.38
C SER A 80 5.53 5.75 2.72
N LYS A 81 5.41 4.54 3.29
CA LYS A 81 6.02 4.17 4.57
C LYS A 81 7.53 3.95 4.51
N SER A 82 8.07 3.23 3.51
CA SER A 82 9.49 2.89 3.42
C SER A 82 10.32 3.96 2.73
N ASP A 83 9.85 4.45 1.59
CA ASP A 83 10.65 5.28 0.68
C ASP A 83 10.45 6.76 1.00
N LEU A 84 9.23 7.16 1.32
CA LEU A 84 8.87 8.55 1.65
C LEU A 84 8.80 8.83 3.16
N ARG A 85 9.07 7.81 4.00
CA ARG A 85 9.04 7.89 5.48
C ARG A 85 7.78 8.60 6.01
N ALA A 86 6.62 8.30 5.45
CA ALA A 86 5.35 8.96 5.76
C ALA A 86 4.87 8.84 7.20
N ARG A 87 5.48 7.97 8.02
CA ARG A 87 5.14 7.85 9.42
C ARG A 87 5.63 9.10 10.15
N PRO A 88 4.74 10.00 10.62
CA PRO A 88 5.15 11.17 11.38
C PRO A 88 5.49 10.73 12.81
N MET A 89 6.60 10.01 12.95
CA MET A 89 7.04 9.45 14.24
C MET A 89 7.65 10.52 15.15
N PHE A 90 8.15 11.60 14.57
CA PHE A 90 8.92 12.64 15.28
C PHE A 90 8.24 14.02 15.26
N HIS A 91 7.06 14.14 14.66
CA HIS A 91 6.28 15.38 14.63
C HIS A 91 5.28 15.38 15.78
N ARG A 92 5.25 16.45 16.58
CA ARG A 92 4.37 16.58 17.76
C ARG A 92 3.32 17.66 17.63
N THR A 93 3.52 18.62 16.73
CA THR A 93 2.55 19.68 16.45
C THR A 93 1.71 19.30 15.23
N ARG A 94 0.46 19.75 15.22
CA ARG A 94 -0.48 19.54 14.12
C ARG A 94 0.12 20.01 12.79
N ASP A 95 0.64 21.23 12.75
CA ASP A 95 1.18 21.84 11.53
C ASP A 95 2.33 21.03 10.93
N ALA A 96 3.23 20.50 11.78
CA ALA A 96 4.34 19.67 11.32
C ALA A 96 3.85 18.32 10.74
N ILE A 97 2.79 17.75 11.32
CA ILE A 97 2.16 16.52 10.79
C ILE A 97 1.50 16.80 9.44
N GLU A 98 0.72 17.88 9.34
CA GLU A 98 0.04 18.26 8.10
C GLU A 98 1.03 18.59 6.97
N ALA A 99 2.10 19.33 7.27
CA ALA A 99 3.17 19.61 6.31
C ALA A 99 3.87 18.32 5.83
N HIS A 100 4.22 17.42 6.76
CA HIS A 100 4.86 16.14 6.41
C HIS A 100 3.97 15.29 5.51
N LEU A 101 2.69 15.14 5.87
CA LEU A 101 1.73 14.39 5.07
C LEU A 101 1.53 15.00 3.68
N THR A 102 1.46 16.33 3.59
CA THR A 102 1.34 17.05 2.31
C THR A 102 2.53 16.77 1.41
N ILE A 103 3.75 16.87 1.93
CA ILE A 103 4.99 16.58 1.18
C ILE A 103 5.01 15.11 0.72
N VAL A 104 4.65 14.18 1.61
CA VAL A 104 4.58 12.75 1.29
C VAL A 104 3.58 12.46 0.18
N PHE A 105 2.37 13.01 0.26
CA PHE A 105 1.35 12.82 -0.77
C PHE A 105 1.79 13.40 -2.11
N THR A 106 2.42 14.58 -2.08
CA THR A 106 2.97 15.22 -3.27
C THR A 106 4.07 14.35 -3.89
N ALA A 107 5.02 13.87 -3.08
CA ALA A 107 6.09 13.01 -3.54
C ALA A 107 5.57 11.67 -4.09
N LEU A 108 4.50 11.11 -3.52
CA LEU A 108 3.85 9.92 -4.03
C LEU A 108 3.20 10.16 -5.41
N ALA A 109 2.50 11.29 -5.57
CA ALA A 109 1.90 11.66 -6.85
C ALA A 109 2.98 11.87 -7.94
N VAL A 110 4.09 12.54 -7.61
CA VAL A 110 5.24 12.69 -8.51
C VAL A 110 5.86 11.33 -8.85
N ALA A 111 6.04 10.46 -7.86
CA ALA A 111 6.58 9.12 -8.09
C ALA A 111 5.69 8.31 -9.05
N HIS A 112 4.37 8.33 -8.86
CA HIS A 112 3.43 7.68 -9.78
C HIS A 112 3.56 8.23 -11.20
N ASN A 113 3.53 9.56 -11.37
CA ASN A 113 3.68 10.18 -12.69
C ASN A 113 5.00 9.78 -13.38
N VAL A 114 6.10 9.73 -12.63
CA VAL A 114 7.40 9.29 -13.14
C VAL A 114 7.34 7.82 -13.58
N GLN A 115 6.73 6.94 -12.79
CA GLN A 115 6.60 5.53 -13.12
C GLN A 115 5.70 5.29 -14.33
N ASP A 116 4.56 6.00 -14.41
CA ASP A 116 3.60 5.87 -15.51
C ASP A 116 4.21 6.32 -16.84
N ARG A 117 4.98 7.42 -16.82
CA ARG A 117 5.63 7.94 -18.02
C ARG A 117 6.85 7.13 -18.44
N SER A 118 7.68 6.72 -17.48
CA SER A 118 8.93 6.00 -17.78
C SER A 118 8.78 4.49 -17.93
N GLY A 119 7.71 3.89 -17.41
CA GLY A 119 7.56 2.44 -17.27
C GLY A 119 8.54 1.79 -16.28
N LEU A 120 9.38 2.57 -15.60
CA LEU A 120 10.40 2.07 -14.69
C LEU A 120 9.91 2.10 -13.23
N ALA A 121 10.45 1.21 -12.40
CA ALA A 121 10.27 1.31 -10.95
C ALA A 121 10.93 2.60 -10.42
N ILE A 122 10.25 3.32 -9.51
CA ILE A 122 10.76 4.61 -8.99
C ILE A 122 12.17 4.49 -8.39
N ALA A 123 12.46 3.39 -7.69
CA ALA A 123 13.78 3.14 -7.11
C ALA A 123 14.88 3.04 -8.18
N LYS A 124 14.56 2.48 -9.36
CA LYS A 124 15.49 2.40 -10.49
C LYS A 124 15.75 3.80 -11.06
N VAL A 125 14.69 4.60 -11.26
CA VAL A 125 14.81 5.99 -11.71
C VAL A 125 15.68 6.81 -10.74
N ILE A 126 15.36 6.76 -9.45
CA ILE A 126 16.13 7.48 -8.41
C ILE A 126 17.59 7.00 -8.42
N LYS A 127 17.86 5.69 -8.44
CA LYS A 127 19.22 5.16 -8.43
C LYS A 127 20.02 5.60 -9.66
N SER A 128 19.38 5.64 -10.84
CA SER A 128 20.02 6.04 -12.09
C SER A 128 20.30 7.54 -12.17
N LEU A 129 19.39 8.38 -11.68
CA LEU A 129 19.50 9.84 -11.79
C LEU A 129 20.21 10.51 -10.61
N ARG A 130 20.19 9.91 -9.40
CA ARG A 130 20.81 10.47 -8.18
C ARG A 130 22.29 10.83 -8.31
N PRO A 131 23.13 10.12 -9.10
CA PRO A 131 24.52 10.51 -9.31
C PRO A 131 24.71 11.77 -10.15
N LEU A 132 23.71 12.15 -10.97
CA LEU A 132 23.81 13.35 -11.82
C LEU A 132 23.74 14.59 -10.93
N ARG A 133 24.87 15.29 -10.79
CA ARG A 133 25.00 16.51 -9.99
C ARG A 133 25.82 17.53 -10.75
N SER A 134 25.36 18.78 -10.76
CA SER A 134 26.16 19.90 -11.23
C SER A 134 27.25 20.24 -10.22
N ALA A 135 28.41 20.68 -10.71
CA ALA A 135 29.50 21.17 -9.87
C ALA A 135 29.60 22.69 -9.99
N THR A 136 29.65 23.41 -8.87
CA THR A 136 29.91 24.85 -8.85
C THR A 136 31.34 25.08 -8.37
N ILE A 137 32.16 25.70 -9.21
CA ILE A 137 33.55 26.03 -8.92
C ILE A 137 33.62 27.54 -8.70
N ALA A 138 34.19 27.95 -7.56
CA ALA A 138 34.44 29.35 -7.24
C ALA A 138 35.96 29.61 -7.16
N ILE A 139 36.49 30.46 -8.04
CA ILE A 139 37.92 30.83 -8.09
C ILE A 139 38.03 32.35 -8.28
N ASN A 140 38.85 33.00 -7.46
CA ASN A 140 39.15 34.44 -7.54
C ASN A 140 37.90 35.35 -7.63
N GLY A 141 36.84 35.01 -6.91
CA GLY A 141 35.59 35.78 -6.88
C GLY A 141 34.63 35.50 -8.05
N ALA A 142 35.02 34.71 -9.05
CA ALA A 142 34.12 34.20 -10.08
C ALA A 142 33.56 32.84 -9.68
N SER A 143 32.25 32.64 -9.90
CA SER A 143 31.56 31.36 -9.67
C SER A 143 31.01 30.84 -10.99
N GLN A 144 31.33 29.59 -11.33
CA GLN A 144 30.85 28.94 -12.54
C GLN A 144 30.26 27.57 -12.21
N THR A 145 29.08 27.29 -12.76
CA THR A 145 28.40 26.00 -12.61
C THR A 145 28.55 25.16 -13.88
N PHE A 146 29.01 23.93 -13.70
CA PHE A 146 29.19 22.93 -14.75
C PHE A 146 28.06 21.89 -14.66
N PRO A 147 27.32 21.63 -15.74
CA PRO A 147 26.32 20.58 -15.75
C PRO A 147 26.97 19.19 -15.66
N PRO A 148 26.25 18.16 -15.17
CA PRO A 148 26.76 16.80 -15.18
C PRO A 148 26.88 16.28 -16.62
N GLU A 149 27.85 15.39 -16.85
CA GLU A 149 27.81 14.53 -18.01
C GLU A 149 26.67 13.52 -17.84
N ILE A 150 25.77 13.43 -18.84
CA ILE A 150 24.58 12.59 -18.79
C ILE A 150 24.79 11.42 -19.77
N PRO A 151 25.02 10.19 -19.29
CA PRO A 151 25.13 9.05 -20.18
C PRO A 151 23.81 8.74 -20.89
N ALA A 152 23.87 8.04 -22.02
CA ALA A 152 22.73 7.84 -22.93
C ALA A 152 21.50 7.20 -22.24
N THR A 153 21.72 6.26 -21.31
CA THR A 153 20.63 5.58 -20.61
C THR A 153 19.89 6.51 -19.64
N GLN A 154 20.59 7.43 -18.97
CA GLN A 154 19.95 8.47 -18.15
C GLN A 154 19.26 9.52 -19.02
N GLN A 155 19.84 9.85 -20.18
CA GLN A 155 19.24 10.79 -21.12
C GLN A 155 17.88 10.31 -21.62
N GLU A 156 17.75 9.01 -21.93
CA GLU A 156 16.48 8.41 -22.34
C GLU A 156 15.39 8.54 -21.25
N ILE A 157 15.76 8.31 -19.98
CA ILE A 157 14.85 8.52 -18.85
C ILE A 157 14.41 10.00 -18.78
N LEU A 158 15.34 10.95 -18.88
CA LEU A 158 15.03 12.38 -18.84
C LEU A 158 14.12 12.81 -20.00
N THR A 159 14.42 12.35 -21.21
CA THR A 159 13.61 12.63 -22.41
C THR A 159 12.19 12.06 -22.26
N THR A 160 12.04 10.84 -21.75
CA THR A 160 10.73 10.24 -21.48
C THR A 160 9.93 11.05 -20.44
N LEU A 161 10.63 11.61 -19.45
CA LEU A 161 10.05 12.51 -18.45
C LEU A 161 9.86 13.96 -18.97
N GLY A 162 10.18 14.25 -20.23
CA GLY A 162 10.06 15.57 -20.83
C GLY A 162 10.97 16.61 -20.17
N ILE A 163 12.06 16.16 -19.56
CA ILE A 163 13.05 17.02 -18.91
C ILE A 163 14.11 17.38 -19.96
N PRO A 164 14.28 18.68 -20.29
CA PRO A 164 15.26 19.10 -21.27
C PRO A 164 16.69 18.87 -20.77
N LYS A 165 17.63 18.77 -21.71
CA LYS A 165 19.05 18.71 -21.37
C LYS A 165 19.47 20.03 -20.69
N PRO A 166 20.27 19.98 -19.61
CA PRO A 166 20.83 21.19 -19.02
C PRO A 166 21.69 21.92 -20.06
N GLY A 167 21.41 23.21 -20.31
CA GLY A 167 22.23 24.07 -21.17
C GLY A 167 21.73 24.26 -22.61
N HIS A 168 20.48 23.90 -22.92
CA HIS A 168 19.76 24.34 -24.12
C HIS A 168 18.55 25.20 -23.75
#